data_AF-A0AAE0LQF2-F1
#
_entry.id   AF-A0AAE0LQF2-F1
#
_cell.length_a   1.000
_cell.length_b   1.000
_cell.length_c   1.000
_cell.angle_alpha   90.00
_cell.angle_beta   90.00
_cell.angle_gamma   90.00
#
_symmetry.space_group_name_H-M   'P 1'
#
loop_
_entity.id
_entity.type
_entity.pdbx_description
1 polymer ?
#
loop_
_entity_poly.entity_id
_entity_poly.type
_entity_poly.pdbx_seq_one_letter_code
_entity_poly.pdbx_strand_id
1 'polypeptide(L)'
;MAHRTTPKATPLPWEMAKSFQLQVVKSCCDWAFSDISQPDSAMTRTVGIYSITMSPVLNVVLFGIDELGHKFHFQAILKLYDRRFGERLRMCLGEHVPHTAERELAFQSFVRRGMMDRFLRRREEVPEGEETQRPRGKKLEGSINLLDSPDTAQYFEVKGVILERVPGYPLNELPTSPLAPSNMVLWPGIVQAAVDAVHEVDSRGVLNNNCAPYNIVVNCRSHTPFIVYFASCDFKELLIQRWKDTGRMDDDDDPEIEYWEEVVTANNEGAIGAAMTARLRRMKGLELKIRYPNSQKILEDTKKSKGIESTKDRTGSSGWKIMY
;
A
#
# COMPACT_ATOMS: atom_id res chain seq x y z
N MET A 1 47.72 12.43 0.40
CA MET A 1 46.33 12.30 0.88
C MET A 1 45.42 12.34 -0.34
N ALA A 2 44.83 11.22 -0.74
CA ALA A 2 43.90 11.21 -1.86
C ALA A 2 42.57 11.81 -1.40
N HIS A 3 42.14 12.90 -2.04
CA HIS A 3 40.79 13.44 -1.85
C HIS A 3 39.80 12.34 -2.22
N ARG A 4 39.11 11.77 -1.22
CA ARG A 4 37.90 10.98 -1.45
C ARG A 4 36.85 11.93 -2.01
N THR A 5 36.75 11.97 -3.34
CA THR A 5 35.60 12.58 -4.02
C THR A 5 34.35 11.85 -3.58
N THR A 6 33.42 12.57 -2.96
CA THR A 6 32.10 12.03 -2.64
C THR A 6 31.43 11.55 -3.93
N PRO A 7 30.92 10.31 -3.98
CA PRO A 7 30.28 9.79 -5.19
C PRO A 7 29.11 10.70 -5.60
N LYS A 8 29.09 11.13 -6.86
CA LYS A 8 28.02 11.99 -7.39
C LYS A 8 26.70 11.24 -7.41
N ALA A 9 25.67 11.81 -6.77
CA ALA A 9 24.33 11.26 -6.79
C ALA A 9 23.76 11.25 -8.22
N THR A 10 23.01 10.20 -8.56
CA THR A 10 22.29 10.13 -9.84
C THR A 10 21.13 11.13 -9.81
N PRO A 11 20.95 11.96 -10.87
CA PRO A 11 19.84 12.91 -10.93
C PRO A 11 18.50 12.19 -11.04
N LEU A 12 17.44 12.84 -10.55
CA LEU A 12 16.07 12.32 -10.62
C LEU A 12 15.55 12.35 -12.06
N PRO A 13 14.95 11.27 -12.58
CA PRO A 13 14.42 11.27 -13.95
C PRO A 13 13.16 12.13 -14.09
N TRP A 14 12.36 12.27 -13.03
CA TRP A 14 11.02 12.87 -13.05
C TRP A 14 10.93 14.18 -12.24
N GLU A 15 11.84 15.10 -12.50
CA GLU A 15 11.80 16.44 -11.90
C GLU A 15 10.53 17.23 -12.28
N MET A 16 10.22 18.26 -11.50
CA MET A 16 9.13 19.20 -11.79
C MET A 16 9.19 19.70 -13.23
N ALA A 17 8.03 19.73 -13.88
CA ALA A 17 7.84 20.13 -15.27
C ALA A 17 8.54 19.27 -16.35
N LYS A 18 9.32 18.25 -15.99
CA LYS A 18 9.85 17.29 -16.96
C LYS A 18 8.74 16.37 -17.47
N SER A 19 8.89 15.97 -18.72
CA SER A 19 7.98 15.03 -19.37
C SER A 19 8.68 13.69 -19.58
N PHE A 20 7.91 12.61 -19.45
CA PHE A 20 8.37 11.25 -19.72
C PHE A 20 7.22 10.41 -20.25
N GLN A 21 7.57 9.32 -20.92
CA GLN A 21 6.63 8.40 -21.51
C GLN A 21 6.35 7.26 -20.53
N LEU A 22 5.08 6.92 -20.36
CA LEU A 22 4.63 5.75 -19.62
C LEU A 22 4.10 4.72 -20.60
N GLN A 23 4.44 3.45 -20.39
CA GLN A 23 3.77 2.33 -21.03
C GLN A 23 2.65 1.83 -20.11
N VAL A 24 1.45 1.72 -20.65
CA VAL A 24 0.28 1.22 -19.92
C VAL A 24 0.19 -0.28 -20.16
N VAL A 25 0.58 -1.06 -19.15
CA VAL A 25 0.67 -2.52 -19.28
C VAL A 25 -0.61 -3.25 -18.85
N LYS A 26 -1.46 -2.60 -18.04
CA LYS A 26 -2.72 -3.14 -17.54
C LYS A 26 -3.65 -2.02 -17.08
N SER A 27 -4.91 -2.07 -17.49
CA SER A 27 -5.98 -1.28 -16.88
C SER A 27 -6.80 -2.15 -15.93
N CYS A 28 -7.13 -1.62 -14.76
CA CYS A 28 -7.99 -2.29 -13.77
C CYS A 28 -9.35 -1.57 -13.62
N CYS A 29 -9.62 -0.55 -14.44
CA CYS A 29 -10.86 0.23 -14.37
C CYS A 29 -11.41 0.44 -15.78
N ASP A 30 -12.66 0.04 -16.01
CA ASP A 30 -13.32 0.16 -17.31
C ASP A 30 -13.83 1.59 -17.60
N TRP A 31 -13.95 2.46 -16.59
CA TRP A 31 -14.71 3.71 -16.70
C TRP A 31 -13.89 5.01 -16.62
N ALA A 32 -12.73 5.01 -15.96
CA ALA A 32 -11.90 6.22 -15.77
C ALA A 32 -10.69 6.31 -16.72
N PHE A 33 -10.33 5.18 -17.32
CA PHE A 33 -9.12 5.02 -18.13
C PHE A 33 -9.37 4.21 -19.41
N SER A 34 -10.64 4.06 -19.84
CA SER A 34 -10.99 3.47 -21.14
C SER A 34 -10.25 4.16 -22.28
N ASP A 35 -10.06 5.47 -22.16
CA ASP A 35 -9.41 6.27 -23.21
C ASP A 35 -7.88 6.06 -23.24
N ILE A 36 -7.36 5.33 -22.24
CA ILE A 36 -5.95 4.94 -22.12
C ILE A 36 -5.79 3.43 -22.28
N SER A 37 -6.88 2.64 -22.38
CA SER A 37 -6.75 1.19 -22.49
C SER A 37 -5.97 0.77 -23.73
N GLN A 38 -5.88 1.64 -24.75
CA GLN A 38 -4.82 1.65 -25.76
C GLN A 38 -4.58 3.12 -26.18
N PRO A 39 -3.45 3.70 -25.77
CA PRO A 39 -2.23 3.51 -26.55
C PRO A 39 -1.10 2.86 -25.74
N ASP A 40 -0.18 2.19 -26.44
CA ASP A 40 1.07 1.62 -25.88
C ASP A 40 1.92 2.63 -25.11
N SER A 41 1.60 3.93 -25.19
CA SER A 41 2.23 4.94 -24.36
C SER A 41 1.42 6.20 -24.14
N ALA A 42 1.46 6.72 -22.91
CA ALA A 42 0.95 8.04 -22.56
C ALA A 42 2.11 9.00 -22.28
N MET A 43 2.00 10.24 -22.76
CA MET A 43 2.92 11.29 -22.36
C MET A 43 2.49 11.85 -21.01
N THR A 44 3.48 12.09 -20.17
CA THR A 44 3.25 12.59 -18.81
C THR A 44 4.08 13.82 -18.55
N ARG A 45 3.56 14.70 -17.70
CA ARG A 45 4.31 15.84 -17.16
C ARG A 45 4.15 15.91 -15.65
N THR A 46 5.26 15.96 -14.92
CA THR A 46 5.24 16.13 -13.47
C THR A 46 4.82 17.54 -13.10
N VAL A 47 3.76 17.66 -12.29
CA VAL A 47 3.28 18.93 -11.73
C VAL A 47 3.45 19.00 -10.21
N GLY A 48 3.82 17.89 -9.55
CA GLY A 48 4.14 17.84 -8.13
C GLY A 48 4.84 16.54 -7.76
N ILE A 49 5.64 16.57 -6.68
CA ILE A 49 6.33 15.41 -6.13
C ILE A 49 6.05 15.35 -4.63
N TYR A 50 5.62 14.19 -4.13
CA TYR A 50 5.33 13.96 -2.73
C TYR A 50 6.24 12.89 -2.15
N SER A 51 6.90 13.27 -1.05
CA SER A 51 7.85 12.46 -0.26
C SER A 51 7.18 11.82 0.96
N ILE A 52 6.00 11.23 0.76
CA ILE A 52 5.14 10.77 1.87
C ILE A 52 5.12 9.25 2.04
N THR A 53 5.64 8.49 1.07
CA THR A 53 5.68 7.02 1.13
C THR A 53 7.10 6.49 0.93
N MET A 54 7.26 5.17 1.03
CA MET A 54 8.53 4.52 0.70
C MET A 54 8.96 4.72 -0.75
N SER A 55 7.98 4.95 -1.64
CA SER A 55 8.20 5.13 -3.06
C SER A 55 7.79 6.54 -3.51
N PRO A 56 8.36 7.06 -4.62
CA PRO A 56 7.99 8.38 -5.12
C PRO A 56 6.52 8.43 -5.54
N VAL A 57 5.82 9.49 -5.12
CA VAL A 57 4.44 9.76 -5.56
C VAL A 57 4.44 11.07 -6.34
N LEU A 58 4.00 11.01 -7.59
CA LEU A 58 3.99 12.14 -8.50
C LEU A 58 2.56 12.60 -8.76
N ASN A 59 2.33 13.89 -8.70
CA ASN A 59 1.17 14.51 -9.33
C ASN A 59 1.53 14.76 -10.79
N VAL A 60 0.81 14.14 -11.71
CA VAL A 60 1.11 14.17 -13.14
C VAL A 60 -0.09 14.64 -13.94
N VAL A 61 0.18 15.25 -15.08
CA VAL A 61 -0.81 15.42 -16.15
C VAL A 61 -0.49 14.39 -17.22
N LEU A 62 -1.45 13.52 -17.48
CA LEU A 62 -1.44 12.54 -18.57
C LEU A 62 -2.10 13.17 -19.79
N PHE A 63 -1.48 13.03 -20.96
CA PHE A 63 -2.04 13.52 -22.21
C PHE A 63 -1.64 12.63 -23.39
N GLY A 64 -2.51 12.56 -24.38
CA GLY A 64 -2.34 11.69 -25.54
C GLY A 64 -3.49 11.79 -26.51
N ILE A 65 -3.58 10.80 -27.39
CA ILE A 65 -4.64 10.65 -28.38
C ILE A 65 -5.22 9.24 -28.20
N ASP A 66 -6.55 9.14 -28.14
CA ASP A 66 -7.26 7.86 -28.04
C ASP A 66 -7.34 7.15 -29.41
N GLU A 67 -7.95 5.96 -29.45
CA GLU A 67 -8.13 5.17 -30.67
C GLU A 67 -8.96 5.88 -31.75
N LEU A 68 -9.84 6.79 -31.35
CA LEU A 68 -10.71 7.56 -32.24
C LEU A 68 -10.07 8.87 -32.71
N GLY A 69 -8.82 9.15 -32.29
CA GLY A 69 -8.11 10.37 -32.63
C GLY A 69 -8.44 11.56 -31.73
N HIS A 70 -9.20 11.37 -30.65
CA HIS A 70 -9.50 12.44 -29.70
C HIS A 70 -8.34 12.67 -28.74
N LYS A 71 -8.07 13.93 -28.48
CA LYS A 71 -7.05 14.32 -27.50
C LYS A 71 -7.62 14.16 -26.09
N PHE A 72 -6.93 13.42 -25.24
CA PHE A 72 -7.22 13.40 -23.81
C PHE A 72 -6.17 14.19 -23.04
N HIS A 73 -6.60 14.79 -21.93
CA HIS A 73 -5.72 15.39 -20.94
C HIS A 73 -6.41 15.33 -19.57
N PHE A 74 -5.75 14.74 -18.58
CA PHE A 74 -6.28 14.73 -17.22
C PHE A 74 -5.16 14.60 -16.18
N GLN A 75 -5.49 14.97 -14.95
CA GLN A 75 -4.56 14.98 -13.83
C GLN A 75 -4.72 13.70 -13.00
N ALA A 76 -3.60 13.08 -12.63
CA ALA A 76 -3.57 11.83 -11.89
C ALA A 76 -2.46 11.80 -10.84
N ILE A 77 -2.51 10.81 -9.97
CA ILE A 77 -1.42 10.45 -9.07
C ILE A 77 -0.71 9.22 -9.63
N LEU A 78 0.61 9.32 -9.81
CA LEU A 78 1.47 8.23 -10.24
C LEU A 78 2.37 7.81 -9.08
N LYS A 79 2.12 6.64 -8.51
CA LYS A 79 3.02 6.02 -7.52
C LYS A 79 4.03 5.16 -8.25
N LEU A 80 5.29 5.61 -8.27
CA LEU A 80 6.39 4.88 -8.90
C LEU A 80 7.05 3.94 -7.89
N TYR A 81 7.37 2.73 -8.30
CA TYR A 81 8.14 1.75 -7.54
C TYR A 81 9.59 1.73 -8.05
N ASP A 82 10.23 2.88 -8.00
CA ASP A 82 11.64 2.99 -8.39
C ASP A 82 12.57 2.80 -7.19
N ARG A 83 13.23 1.63 -7.13
CA ARG A 83 14.22 1.28 -6.11
C ARG A 83 15.36 2.29 -5.98
N ARG A 84 15.62 3.08 -7.02
CA ARG A 84 16.75 4.01 -7.06
C ARG A 84 16.47 5.23 -6.21
N PHE A 85 15.21 5.66 -6.13
CA PHE A 85 14.84 7.01 -5.68
C PHE A 85 13.71 7.06 -4.65
N GLY A 86 13.25 5.92 -4.14
CA GLY A 86 12.35 5.91 -2.98
C GLY A 86 13.05 6.41 -1.73
N GLU A 87 12.63 7.55 -1.19
CA GLU A 87 13.29 8.21 -0.06
C GLU A 87 13.42 7.29 1.15
N ARG A 88 12.32 6.67 1.61
CA ARG A 88 12.39 5.72 2.74
C ARG A 88 13.03 4.38 2.37
N LEU A 89 12.96 3.95 1.10
CA LEU A 89 13.71 2.78 0.62
C LEU A 89 15.23 2.98 0.68
N ARG A 90 15.67 4.24 0.68
CA ARG A 90 17.07 4.63 0.75
C ARG A 90 17.54 5.01 2.15
N MET A 91 16.68 4.94 3.15
CA MET A 91 17.08 5.15 4.54
C MET A 91 17.82 3.93 5.06
N CYS A 92 19.07 4.12 5.48
CA CYS A 92 19.92 3.08 6.05
C CYS A 92 20.51 3.62 7.36
N LEU A 93 20.20 2.97 8.48
CA LEU A 93 20.64 3.39 9.82
C LEU A 93 20.29 4.85 10.14
N GLY A 94 19.08 5.28 9.77
CA GLY A 94 18.61 6.65 10.03
C GLY A 94 19.14 7.71 9.06
N GLU A 95 19.99 7.35 8.10
CA GLU A 95 20.50 8.29 7.09
C GLU A 95 20.02 7.96 5.68
N HIS A 96 19.73 9.00 4.90
CA HIS A 96 19.37 8.84 3.50
C HIS A 96 20.62 8.54 2.67
N VAL A 97 20.59 7.40 1.98
CA VAL A 97 21.70 6.92 1.17
C VAL A 97 21.39 7.07 -0.32
N PRO A 98 21.94 8.07 -1.02
CA PRO A 98 21.56 8.37 -2.39
C PRO A 98 21.95 7.28 -3.38
N HIS A 99 21.22 7.23 -4.50
CA HIS A 99 21.64 6.46 -5.66
C HIS A 99 22.92 7.02 -6.26
N THR A 100 23.84 6.15 -6.64
CA THR A 100 25.07 6.49 -7.36
C THR A 100 25.31 5.47 -8.46
N ALA A 101 26.09 5.83 -9.48
CA ALA A 101 26.45 4.91 -10.56
C ALA A 101 27.18 3.65 -10.04
N GLU A 102 28.01 3.80 -9.01
CA GLU A 102 28.70 2.68 -8.35
C GLU A 102 27.71 1.70 -7.69
N ARG A 103 26.70 2.22 -6.99
CA ARG A 103 25.65 1.40 -6.37
C ARG A 103 24.79 0.69 -7.41
N GLU A 104 24.52 1.36 -8.52
CA GLU A 104 23.81 0.75 -9.65
C GLU A 104 24.61 -0.39 -10.27
N LEU A 105 25.92 -0.19 -10.47
CA LEU A 105 26.80 -1.23 -10.98
C LEU A 105 26.89 -2.43 -10.02
N ALA A 106 26.93 -2.16 -8.71
CA ALA A 106 26.91 -3.20 -7.69
C ALA A 106 25.59 -4.00 -7.70
N PHE A 107 24.45 -3.33 -7.84
CA PHE A 107 23.15 -3.97 -8.00
C PHE A 107 23.09 -4.81 -9.27
N GLN A 108 23.49 -4.25 -10.42
CA GLN A 108 23.53 -4.99 -11.68
C GLN A 108 24.43 -6.23 -11.58
N SER A 109 25.61 -6.11 -10.96
CA SER A 109 26.49 -7.25 -10.69
C SER A 109 25.85 -8.29 -9.78
N PHE A 110 25.08 -7.87 -8.78
CA PHE A 110 24.31 -8.76 -7.91
C PHE A 110 23.26 -9.55 -8.70
N VAL A 111 22.46 -8.87 -9.52
CA VAL A 111 21.44 -9.50 -10.38
C VAL A 111 22.08 -10.45 -11.40
N ARG A 112 23.13 -10.01 -12.11
CA ARG A 112 23.86 -10.83 -13.11
C ARG A 112 24.42 -12.14 -12.53
N ARG A 113 24.68 -12.19 -11.23
CA ARG A 113 25.16 -13.39 -10.54
C ARG A 113 24.03 -14.34 -10.12
N GLY A 114 22.78 -14.09 -10.52
CA GLY A 114 21.61 -14.87 -10.11
C GLY A 114 21.31 -14.76 -8.62
N MET A 115 21.81 -13.72 -7.95
CA MET A 115 21.68 -13.60 -6.49
C MET A 115 20.32 -13.08 -6.04
N MET A 116 19.53 -12.52 -6.97
CA MET A 116 18.24 -11.90 -6.65
C MET A 116 17.22 -12.93 -6.18
N ASP A 117 17.04 -14.04 -6.89
CA ASP A 117 16.06 -15.07 -6.52
C ASP A 117 16.39 -15.71 -5.16
N ARG A 118 17.69 -15.82 -4.85
CA ARG A 118 18.14 -16.30 -3.54
C ARG A 118 17.85 -15.26 -2.44
N PHE A 119 18.01 -13.99 -2.76
CA PHE A 119 17.71 -12.91 -1.82
C PHE A 119 16.21 -12.83 -1.54
N LEU A 120 15.36 -12.93 -2.57
CA LEU A 120 13.90 -12.90 -2.45
C LEU A 120 13.38 -14.10 -1.67
N ARG A 121 13.78 -15.34 -2.02
CA ARG A 121 13.40 -16.55 -1.27
C ARG A 121 13.74 -16.47 0.21
N ARG A 122 14.96 -16.04 0.55
CA ARG A 122 15.35 -15.87 1.95
C ARG A 122 14.44 -14.87 2.66
N ARG A 123 14.01 -13.82 1.97
CA ARG A 123 13.14 -12.80 2.55
C ARG A 123 11.71 -13.29 2.76
N GLU A 124 11.26 -14.23 1.94
CA GLU A 124 9.98 -14.94 2.09
C GLU A 124 10.04 -16.00 3.21
N GLU A 125 11.21 -16.60 3.45
CA GLU A 125 11.43 -17.65 4.45
C GLU A 125 11.66 -17.14 5.89
N VAL A 126 11.95 -15.84 6.09
CA VAL A 126 12.26 -15.28 7.42
C VAL A 126 11.09 -14.42 7.92
N PRO A 127 10.41 -14.79 9.03
CA PRO A 127 9.43 -13.91 9.69
C PRO A 127 10.08 -12.57 10.03
N GLU A 128 9.36 -11.46 9.82
CA GLU A 128 9.86 -10.12 10.14
C GLU A 128 10.29 -10.03 11.61
N GLY A 129 11.61 -10.10 11.88
CA GLY A 129 12.13 -10.06 13.25
C GLY A 129 13.60 -10.45 13.43
N GLU A 130 14.21 -11.23 12.52
CA GLU A 130 15.62 -11.62 12.66
C GLU A 130 16.52 -10.98 11.61
N GLU A 131 17.23 -9.92 12.02
CA GLU A 131 18.27 -9.28 11.21
C GLU A 131 19.53 -10.16 11.19
N THR A 132 19.53 -11.21 10.36
CA THR A 132 20.68 -12.13 10.24
C THR A 132 21.78 -11.57 9.32
N GLN A 133 23.03 -11.76 9.76
CA GLN A 133 24.28 -11.24 9.19
C GLN A 133 24.39 -11.38 7.66
N ARG A 134 24.93 -10.32 7.02
CA ARG A 134 25.21 -10.24 5.58
C ARG A 134 26.15 -11.37 5.12
N PRO A 135 25.79 -12.17 4.09
CA PRO A 135 26.70 -13.20 3.60
C PRO A 135 27.81 -12.63 2.71
N ARG A 136 29.06 -13.05 2.94
CA ARG A 136 30.16 -12.94 1.98
C ARG A 136 29.88 -13.89 0.82
N GLY A 137 29.69 -13.34 -0.39
CA GLY A 137 29.41 -14.14 -1.58
C GLY A 137 30.60 -15.01 -2.00
N LYS A 138 30.38 -16.32 -2.20
CA LYS A 138 31.29 -17.17 -2.97
C LYS A 138 31.14 -16.84 -4.45
N LYS A 139 32.28 -16.79 -5.16
CA LYS A 139 32.40 -16.49 -6.58
C LYS A 139 31.93 -17.72 -7.38
N LEU A 140 30.80 -17.61 -8.07
CA LEU A 140 30.43 -18.56 -9.12
C LEU A 140 31.15 -18.11 -10.40
N GLU A 141 32.05 -18.96 -10.90
CA GLU A 141 32.70 -18.81 -12.20
C GLU A 141 31.77 -19.38 -13.28
N GLY A 142 31.41 -18.54 -14.26
CA GLY A 142 30.45 -18.86 -15.31
C GLY A 142 29.78 -17.60 -15.84
N SER A 143 30.49 -16.84 -16.66
CA SER A 143 30.04 -15.56 -17.22
C SER A 143 29.03 -15.77 -18.35
N ILE A 144 27.75 -15.88 -18.03
CA ILE A 144 26.67 -15.64 -18.99
C ILE A 144 26.19 -14.19 -18.77
N ASN A 145 26.22 -13.37 -19.82
CA ASN A 145 25.67 -12.01 -19.79
C ASN A 145 24.13 -12.10 -19.70
N LEU A 146 23.62 -12.30 -18.49
CA LEU A 146 22.19 -12.45 -18.20
C LEU A 146 21.39 -11.13 -18.29
N LEU A 147 22.03 -10.00 -18.62
CA LEU A 147 21.34 -8.70 -18.71
C LEU A 147 20.22 -8.66 -19.75
N ASP A 148 20.34 -9.50 -20.79
CA ASP A 148 19.37 -9.57 -21.88
C ASP A 148 18.45 -10.79 -21.74
N SER A 149 18.56 -11.57 -20.65
CA SER A 149 17.58 -12.62 -20.39
C SER A 149 16.27 -11.99 -19.91
N PRO A 150 15.11 -12.43 -20.43
CA PRO A 150 13.80 -11.97 -19.96
C PRO A 150 13.67 -12.07 -18.42
N ASP A 151 14.31 -13.08 -17.83
CA ASP A 151 14.25 -13.37 -16.40
C ASP A 151 14.88 -12.29 -15.51
N THR A 152 15.86 -11.52 -15.99
CA THR A 152 16.48 -10.44 -15.19
C THR A 152 16.01 -9.04 -15.55
N ALA A 153 15.41 -8.83 -16.73
CA ALA A 153 14.91 -7.54 -17.20
C ALA A 153 13.92 -6.91 -16.20
N GLN A 154 13.04 -7.72 -15.61
CA GLN A 154 12.07 -7.32 -14.60
C GLN A 154 12.68 -6.61 -13.37
N TYR A 155 13.96 -6.84 -13.05
CA TYR A 155 14.64 -6.21 -11.91
C TYR A 155 15.17 -4.79 -12.23
N PHE A 156 15.14 -4.41 -13.50
CA PHE A 156 15.55 -3.10 -13.99
C PHE A 156 14.37 -2.21 -14.40
N GLU A 157 13.18 -2.80 -14.56
CA GLU A 157 11.95 -2.07 -14.84
C GLU A 157 11.54 -1.17 -13.69
N VAL A 158 10.98 -0.01 -14.04
CA VAL A 158 10.31 0.89 -13.09
C VAL A 158 8.82 0.74 -13.31
N LYS A 159 8.15 0.06 -12.38
CA LYS A 159 6.70 -0.10 -12.40
C LYS A 159 6.03 1.04 -11.64
N GLY A 160 4.77 1.31 -11.94
CA GLY A 160 4.00 2.32 -11.24
C GLY A 160 2.51 2.00 -11.27
N VAL A 161 1.77 2.62 -10.36
CA VAL A 161 0.31 2.57 -10.34
C VAL A 161 -0.21 3.99 -10.55
N ILE A 162 -1.08 4.16 -11.54
CA ILE A 162 -1.81 5.40 -11.79
C ILE A 162 -3.11 5.33 -11.00
N LEU A 163 -3.40 6.38 -10.26
CA LEU A 163 -4.60 6.54 -9.44
C LEU A 163 -5.29 7.85 -9.80
N GLU A 164 -6.61 7.89 -9.63
CA GLU A 164 -7.35 9.14 -9.69
C GLU A 164 -6.78 10.14 -8.67
N ARG A 165 -6.66 11.40 -9.09
CA ARG A 165 -6.34 12.47 -8.15
C ARG A 165 -7.62 12.94 -7.46
N VAL A 166 -7.76 12.61 -6.18
CA VAL A 166 -8.82 13.15 -5.32
C VAL A 166 -8.42 14.53 -4.79
N PRO A 167 -9.07 15.64 -5.21
CA PRO A 167 -8.85 16.95 -4.60
C PRO A 167 -9.46 16.96 -3.20
N GLY A 168 -8.63 16.98 -2.16
CA GLY A 168 -9.12 16.73 -0.82
C GLY A 168 -8.09 16.94 0.28
N TYR A 169 -8.42 16.41 1.44
CA TYR A 169 -7.59 16.44 2.64
C TYR A 169 -7.61 15.07 3.33
N PRO A 170 -6.53 14.68 4.01
CA PRO A 170 -6.52 13.49 4.85
C PRO A 170 -7.60 13.57 5.95
N LEU A 171 -8.29 12.48 6.25
CA LEU A 171 -9.39 12.48 7.24
C LEU A 171 -8.90 12.90 8.63
N ASN A 172 -7.66 12.55 9.02
CA ASN A 172 -7.05 13.03 10.28
C ASN A 172 -6.89 14.56 10.33
N GLU A 173 -6.88 15.25 9.20
CA GLU A 173 -6.80 16.70 9.11
C GLU A 173 -8.16 17.39 9.05
N LEU A 174 -9.27 16.64 9.10
CA LEU A 174 -10.63 17.21 9.17
C LEU A 174 -10.79 18.41 10.13
N PRO A 175 -10.23 18.43 11.36
CA PRO A 175 -10.37 19.58 12.26
C PRO A 175 -9.54 20.82 11.89
N THR A 176 -8.54 20.68 11.02
CA THR A 176 -7.51 21.71 10.77
C THR A 176 -7.37 22.10 9.31
N SER A 177 -7.82 21.26 8.39
CA SER A 177 -7.65 21.50 6.96
C SER A 177 -8.50 22.71 6.52
N PRO A 178 -7.93 23.65 5.76
CA PRO A 178 -8.70 24.74 5.16
C PRO A 178 -9.65 24.25 4.07
N LEU A 179 -9.48 23.01 3.59
CA LEU A 179 -10.34 22.36 2.60
C LEU A 179 -11.50 21.59 3.24
N ALA A 180 -11.48 21.39 4.56
CA ALA A 180 -12.58 20.76 5.28
C ALA A 180 -13.79 21.70 5.34
N PRO A 181 -15.02 21.15 5.34
CA PRO A 181 -16.22 21.97 5.50
C PRO A 181 -16.17 22.71 6.83
N SER A 182 -16.30 24.04 6.78
CA SER A 182 -16.31 24.90 7.96
C SER A 182 -17.53 24.62 8.87
N ASN A 183 -18.61 24.07 8.29
CA ASN A 183 -19.76 23.61 9.04
C ASN A 183 -19.49 22.24 9.69
N MET A 184 -19.23 22.24 10.99
CA MET A 184 -18.96 21.03 11.78
C MET A 184 -20.13 20.02 11.82
N VAL A 185 -21.35 20.43 11.46
CA VAL A 185 -22.52 19.53 11.39
C VAL A 185 -22.31 18.40 10.36
N LEU A 186 -21.48 18.63 9.34
CA LEU A 186 -21.19 17.63 8.30
C LEU A 186 -20.18 16.57 8.76
N TRP A 187 -19.36 16.86 9.77
CA TRP A 187 -18.23 16.00 10.15
C TRP A 187 -18.61 14.61 10.64
N PRO A 188 -19.68 14.41 11.45
CA PRO A 188 -20.12 13.07 11.80
C PRO A 188 -20.44 12.21 10.58
N GLY A 189 -21.08 12.78 9.56
CA GLY A 189 -21.41 12.07 8.32
C GLY A 189 -20.18 11.65 7.52
N ILE A 190 -19.15 12.50 7.47
CA ILE A 190 -17.88 12.19 6.80
C ILE A 190 -17.16 11.04 7.49
N VAL A 191 -17.07 11.08 8.82
CA VAL A 191 -16.42 10.01 9.60
C VAL A 191 -17.21 8.71 9.51
N GLN A 192 -18.55 8.78 9.56
CA GLN A 192 -19.40 7.60 9.38
C GLN A 192 -19.19 6.96 8.00
N ALA A 193 -19.21 7.74 6.93
CA ALA A 193 -18.99 7.23 5.58
C ALA A 193 -17.60 6.56 5.43
N ALA A 194 -16.59 7.05 6.16
CA ALA A 194 -15.26 6.44 6.16
C ALA A 194 -15.24 5.09 6.90
N VAL A 195 -15.97 4.99 8.01
CA VAL A 195 -16.17 3.74 8.75
C VAL A 195 -16.93 2.72 7.88
N ASP A 196 -18.00 3.15 7.22
CA ASP A 196 -18.81 2.30 6.35
C ASP A 196 -17.98 1.77 5.16
N ALA A 197 -17.16 2.62 4.55
CA ALA A 197 -16.29 2.23 3.43
C ALA A 197 -15.21 1.20 3.84
N VAL A 198 -14.66 1.32 5.05
CA VAL A 198 -13.71 0.34 5.60
C VAL A 198 -14.38 -1.01 5.82
N HIS A 199 -15.56 -0.99 6.45
CA HIS A 199 -16.34 -2.21 6.64
C HIS A 199 -16.71 -2.89 5.32
N GLU A 200 -17.05 -2.11 4.29
CA GLU A 200 -17.32 -2.65 2.95
C GLU A 200 -16.10 -3.37 2.37
N VAL A 201 -14.89 -2.86 2.58
CA VAL A 201 -13.63 -3.50 2.16
C VAL A 201 -13.40 -4.81 2.93
N ASP A 202 -13.55 -4.79 4.26
CA ASP A 202 -13.44 -6.00 5.09
C ASP A 202 -14.48 -7.05 4.68
N SER A 203 -15.72 -6.65 4.41
CA SER A 203 -16.79 -7.57 3.97
C SER A 203 -16.52 -8.24 2.62
N ARG A 204 -15.60 -7.69 1.81
CA ARG A 204 -15.15 -8.25 0.52
C ARG A 204 -13.94 -9.17 0.66
N GLY A 205 -13.51 -9.49 1.87
CA GLY A 205 -12.37 -10.37 2.09
C GLY A 205 -11.03 -9.65 1.94
N VAL A 206 -10.97 -8.33 2.16
CA VAL A 206 -9.73 -7.55 2.12
C VAL A 206 -9.52 -6.92 3.49
N LEU A 207 -8.56 -7.40 4.26
CA LEU A 207 -8.25 -6.88 5.59
C LEU A 207 -7.10 -5.88 5.51
N ASN A 208 -7.30 -4.64 5.97
CA ASN A 208 -6.24 -3.61 5.95
C ASN A 208 -5.47 -3.54 7.27
N ASN A 209 -4.26 -4.12 7.32
CA ASN A 209 -3.44 -4.16 8.54
C ASN A 209 -2.85 -2.80 8.94
N ASN A 210 -3.02 -1.76 8.11
CA ASN A 210 -2.63 -0.39 8.42
C ASN A 210 -3.80 0.59 8.23
N CYS A 211 -4.98 0.20 8.72
CA CYS A 211 -6.16 1.05 8.68
C CYS A 211 -6.00 2.26 9.64
N ALA A 212 -6.02 3.48 9.10
CA ALA A 212 -5.90 4.70 9.90
C ALA A 212 -6.47 5.93 9.17
N PRO A 213 -6.92 6.98 9.89
CA PRO A 213 -7.53 8.15 9.24
C PRO A 213 -6.62 8.92 8.30
N TYR A 214 -5.30 8.82 8.44
CA TYR A 214 -4.36 9.47 7.51
C TYR A 214 -4.23 8.72 6.17
N ASN A 215 -4.72 7.47 6.08
CA ASN A 215 -4.82 6.68 4.85
C ASN A 215 -6.17 6.84 4.14
N ILE A 216 -7.00 7.79 4.59
CA ILE A 216 -8.28 8.15 3.99
C ILE A 216 -8.20 9.60 3.50
N VAL A 217 -8.50 9.82 2.23
CA VAL A 217 -8.59 11.16 1.62
C VAL A 217 -10.07 11.51 1.45
N VAL A 218 -10.48 12.67 1.98
CA VAL A 218 -11.84 13.18 1.83
C VAL A 218 -11.86 14.20 0.70
N ASN A 219 -12.69 13.97 -0.32
CA ASN A 219 -12.89 14.92 -1.40
C ASN A 219 -13.47 16.24 -0.85
N CYS A 220 -12.85 17.38 -1.16
CA CYS A 220 -13.24 18.66 -0.56
C CYS A 220 -14.60 19.19 -1.06
N ARG A 221 -15.09 18.71 -2.20
CA ARG A 221 -16.38 19.14 -2.78
C ARG A 221 -17.51 18.19 -2.41
N SER A 222 -17.33 16.88 -2.59
CA SER A 222 -18.38 15.90 -2.32
C SER A 222 -18.39 15.42 -0.86
N HIS A 223 -17.31 15.66 -0.13
CA HIS A 223 -17.07 15.15 1.22
C HIS A 223 -17.05 13.61 1.30
N THR A 224 -16.87 12.95 0.16
CA THR A 224 -16.75 11.49 0.07
C THR A 224 -15.35 11.04 0.49
N PRO A 225 -15.21 10.07 1.39
CA PRO A 225 -13.93 9.49 1.76
C PRO A 225 -13.47 8.43 0.76
N PHE A 226 -12.16 8.36 0.54
CA PHE A 226 -11.48 7.39 -0.31
C PHE A 226 -10.32 6.76 0.45
N ILE A 227 -10.26 5.43 0.51
CA ILE A 227 -9.13 4.69 1.09
C ILE A 227 -8.02 4.65 0.06
N VAL A 228 -6.82 5.13 0.38
CA VAL A 228 -5.72 5.29 -0.60
C VAL A 228 -4.52 4.37 -0.38
N TYR A 229 -4.49 3.60 0.72
CA TYR A 229 -3.35 2.74 1.07
C TYR A 229 -3.76 1.28 1.28
N PHE A 230 -3.58 0.47 0.23
CA PHE A 230 -3.84 -0.98 0.23
C PHE A 230 -2.56 -1.83 0.23
N ALA A 231 -1.39 -1.22 0.41
CA ALA A 231 -0.11 -1.95 0.33
C ALA A 231 0.17 -2.86 1.53
N SER A 232 -0.64 -2.76 2.58
CA SER A 232 -0.56 -3.59 3.79
C SER A 232 -1.87 -4.36 4.00
N CYS A 233 -2.55 -4.72 2.92
CA CYS A 233 -3.75 -5.55 2.99
C CYS A 233 -3.42 -7.03 2.86
N ASP A 234 -4.12 -7.86 3.63
CA ASP A 234 -4.22 -9.28 3.39
C ASP A 234 -5.53 -9.59 2.67
N PHE A 235 -5.46 -10.46 1.68
CA PHE A 235 -6.64 -11.01 1.02
C PHE A 235 -7.04 -12.28 1.74
N LYS A 236 -8.32 -12.44 2.05
CA LYS A 236 -8.90 -13.56 2.78
C LYS A 236 -8.39 -14.92 2.30
N GLU A 237 -8.37 -15.14 0.98
CA GLU A 237 -7.88 -16.39 0.39
C GLU A 237 -6.40 -16.66 0.70
N LEU A 238 -5.55 -15.63 0.61
CA LEU A 238 -4.12 -15.74 0.94
C LEU A 238 -3.88 -15.88 2.44
N LEU A 239 -4.72 -15.24 3.25
CA LEU A 239 -4.67 -15.33 4.70
C LEU A 239 -5.02 -16.75 5.15
N ILE A 240 -6.10 -17.32 4.61
CA ILE A 240 -6.50 -18.71 4.84
C ILE A 240 -5.39 -19.67 4.40
N GLN A 241 -4.82 -19.49 3.21
CA GLN A 241 -3.73 -20.33 2.73
C GLN A 241 -2.53 -20.27 3.68
N ARG A 242 -2.12 -19.05 4.08
CA ARG A 242 -1.04 -18.85 5.06
C ARG A 242 -1.32 -19.58 6.36
N TRP A 243 -2.55 -19.50 6.88
CA TRP A 243 -2.92 -20.19 8.13
C TRP A 243 -2.82 -21.70 8.03
N LYS A 244 -3.22 -22.29 6.90
CA LYS A 244 -3.04 -23.72 6.63
C LYS A 244 -1.56 -24.09 6.57
N ASP A 245 -0.78 -23.32 5.82
CA ASP A 245 0.65 -23.58 5.63
C ASP A 245 1.44 -23.49 6.95
N THR A 246 1.01 -22.62 7.86
CA THR A 246 1.64 -22.46 9.19
C THR A 246 1.05 -23.38 10.27
N GLY A 247 0.01 -24.17 9.97
CA GLY A 247 -0.73 -24.95 10.96
C GLY A 247 -1.44 -24.10 12.02
N ARG A 248 -1.79 -22.84 11.68
CA ARG A 248 -2.65 -21.98 12.53
C ARG A 248 -4.12 -22.40 12.42
N MET A 249 -4.51 -22.95 11.28
CA MET A 249 -5.87 -23.38 10.99
C MET A 249 -5.85 -24.87 10.64
N ASP A 250 -6.61 -25.67 11.38
CA ASP A 250 -6.78 -27.09 11.17
C ASP A 250 -7.80 -27.36 10.04
N ASP A 251 -7.84 -28.58 9.50
CA ASP A 251 -8.77 -28.96 8.43
C ASP A 251 -10.26 -28.87 8.86
N ASP A 252 -10.53 -28.92 10.16
CA ASP A 252 -11.86 -28.83 10.76
C ASP A 252 -12.32 -27.38 11.04
N ASP A 253 -11.42 -26.39 10.92
CA ASP A 253 -11.76 -24.98 11.13
C ASP A 253 -12.54 -24.40 9.94
N ASP A 254 -13.54 -23.56 10.22
CA ASP A 254 -14.30 -22.87 9.17
C ASP A 254 -13.57 -21.58 8.76
N PRO A 255 -13.08 -21.47 7.50
CA PRO A 255 -12.29 -20.33 7.05
C PRO A 255 -13.07 -19.00 7.02
N GLU A 256 -14.41 -19.03 6.94
CA GLU A 256 -15.23 -17.82 7.06
C GLU A 256 -15.19 -17.28 8.48
N ILE A 257 -15.29 -18.17 9.46
CA ILE A 257 -15.31 -17.83 10.88
C ILE A 257 -13.95 -17.27 11.31
N GLU A 258 -12.86 -17.97 10.96
CA GLU A 258 -11.49 -17.51 11.23
C GLU A 258 -11.21 -16.14 10.60
N TYR A 259 -11.71 -15.89 9.38
CA TYR A 259 -11.58 -14.58 8.75
C TYR A 259 -12.31 -13.48 9.53
N TRP A 260 -13.57 -13.71 9.92
CA TRP A 260 -14.33 -12.71 10.69
C TRP A 260 -13.79 -12.51 12.11
N GLU A 261 -13.18 -13.53 12.72
CA GLU A 261 -12.44 -13.37 13.97
C GLU A 261 -11.25 -12.42 13.80
N GLU A 262 -10.51 -12.53 12.70
CA GLU A 262 -9.42 -11.61 12.38
C GLU A 262 -9.94 -10.19 12.10
N VAL A 263 -11.05 -10.03 11.37
CA VAL A 263 -11.69 -8.71 11.15
C VAL A 263 -12.07 -8.05 12.47
N VAL A 264 -12.71 -8.79 13.38
CA VAL A 264 -13.08 -8.29 14.71
C VAL A 264 -11.83 -7.90 15.52
N THR A 265 -10.77 -8.70 15.42
CA THR A 265 -9.49 -8.45 16.14
C THR A 265 -8.78 -7.21 15.60
N ALA A 266 -8.70 -7.05 14.28
CA ALA A 266 -8.09 -5.90 13.63
C ALA A 266 -8.87 -4.59 13.93
N ASN A 267 -10.20 -4.68 14.02
CA ASN A 267 -11.10 -3.58 14.36
C ASN A 267 -10.84 -2.33 13.50
N ASN A 268 -10.79 -2.52 12.17
CA ASN A 268 -10.50 -1.46 11.21
C ASN A 268 -11.52 -0.32 11.30
N GLU A 269 -12.79 -0.63 11.58
CA GLU A 269 -13.83 0.37 11.81
C GLU A 269 -13.51 1.24 13.02
N GLY A 270 -13.07 0.63 14.13
CA GLY A 270 -12.61 1.32 15.32
C GLY A 270 -11.36 2.18 15.08
N ALA A 271 -10.42 1.68 14.29
CA ALA A 271 -9.20 2.41 13.91
C ALA A 271 -9.50 3.74 13.20
N ILE A 272 -10.66 3.85 12.53
CA ILE A 272 -11.17 5.10 11.97
C ILE A 272 -12.06 5.84 12.95
N GLY A 273 -13.20 5.24 13.33
CA GLY A 273 -14.26 5.89 14.07
C GLY A 273 -13.83 6.36 15.46
N ALA A 274 -13.15 5.49 16.23
CA ALA A 274 -12.72 5.82 17.58
C ALA A 274 -11.56 6.83 17.55
N ALA A 275 -10.61 6.65 16.62
CA ALA A 275 -9.50 7.58 16.44
C ALA A 275 -9.99 8.99 16.07
N MET A 276 -10.95 9.10 15.15
CA MET A 276 -11.53 10.38 14.76
C MET A 276 -12.39 10.98 15.87
N THR A 277 -13.17 10.18 16.58
CA THR A 277 -13.95 10.64 17.75
C THR A 277 -13.03 11.25 18.81
N ALA A 278 -11.97 10.55 19.19
CA ALA A 278 -10.99 11.04 20.16
C ALA A 278 -10.31 12.33 19.69
N ARG A 279 -9.94 12.39 18.41
CA ARG A 279 -9.27 13.55 17.81
C ARG A 279 -10.16 14.79 17.79
N LEU A 280 -11.41 14.64 17.35
CA LEU A 280 -12.37 15.73 17.26
C LEU A 280 -12.82 16.23 18.63
N ARG A 281 -13.00 15.32 19.59
CA ARG A 281 -13.24 15.69 21.00
C ARG A 281 -12.11 16.56 21.53
N ARG A 282 -10.85 16.14 21.34
CA ARG A 282 -9.67 16.86 21.81
C ARG A 282 -9.51 18.23 21.16
N MET A 283 -9.71 18.33 19.85
CA MET A 283 -9.37 19.54 19.08
C MET A 283 -10.51 20.54 18.98
N LYS A 284 -11.76 20.08 19.10
CA LYS A 284 -12.96 20.87 18.78
C LYS A 284 -14.09 20.69 19.79
N GLY A 285 -13.89 19.90 20.86
CA GLY A 285 -14.93 19.60 21.84
C GLY A 285 -16.11 18.80 21.28
N LEU A 286 -15.97 18.23 20.07
CA LEU A 286 -17.04 17.53 19.38
C LEU A 286 -17.01 16.04 19.70
N GLU A 287 -18.09 15.55 20.30
CA GLU A 287 -18.31 14.11 20.50
C GLU A 287 -19.11 13.52 19.32
N LEU A 288 -18.58 12.47 18.71
CA LEU A 288 -19.24 11.79 17.60
C LEU A 288 -20.01 10.56 18.10
N LYS A 289 -21.22 10.39 17.58
CA LYS A 289 -22.01 9.17 17.74
C LYS A 289 -21.89 8.33 16.47
N ILE A 290 -20.79 7.58 16.36
CA ILE A 290 -20.55 6.67 15.25
C ILE A 290 -21.35 5.39 15.44
N ARG A 291 -21.99 4.92 14.37
CA ARG A 291 -22.63 3.62 14.28
C ARG A 291 -21.64 2.65 13.68
N TYR A 292 -21.07 1.79 14.50
CA TYR A 292 -20.17 0.75 14.00
C TYR A 292 -21.00 -0.39 13.40
N PRO A 293 -20.67 -0.83 12.18
CA PRO A 293 -21.12 -2.13 11.69
C PRO A 293 -20.77 -3.20 12.71
N ASN A 294 -21.71 -4.12 12.97
CA ASN A 294 -21.56 -5.08 14.05
C ASN A 294 -20.84 -6.33 13.53
N SER A 295 -19.54 -6.21 13.24
CA SER A 295 -18.70 -7.31 12.77
C SER A 295 -18.69 -8.49 13.75
N GLN A 296 -18.84 -8.21 15.05
CA GLN A 296 -19.07 -9.23 16.09
C GLN A 296 -20.38 -9.99 15.85
N LYS A 297 -21.47 -9.30 15.53
CA LYS A 297 -22.74 -9.95 15.20
C LYS A 297 -22.65 -10.74 13.90
N ILE A 298 -21.92 -10.26 12.89
CA ILE A 298 -21.70 -11.02 11.65
C ILE A 298 -20.98 -12.33 11.97
N LEU A 299 -19.95 -12.28 12.81
CA LEU A 299 -19.25 -13.47 13.29
C LEU A 299 -20.18 -14.42 14.06
N GLU A 300 -20.99 -13.89 14.98
CA GLU A 300 -21.96 -14.68 15.77
C GLU A 300 -23.03 -15.34 14.89
N ASP A 301 -23.61 -14.59 13.95
CA ASP A 301 -24.59 -15.08 13.00
C ASP A 301 -23.97 -16.15 12.07
N THR A 302 -22.71 -15.96 11.68
CA THR A 302 -21.94 -16.94 10.89
C THR A 302 -21.73 -18.23 11.69
N LYS A 303 -21.22 -18.14 12.93
CA LYS A 303 -21.07 -19.29 13.84
C LYS A 303 -22.38 -20.05 14.02
N LYS A 304 -23.46 -19.33 14.28
CA LYS A 304 -24.81 -19.91 14.44
C LYS A 304 -25.29 -20.62 13.17
N SER A 305 -25.08 -20.03 11.99
CA SER A 305 -25.48 -20.64 10.71
C SER A 305 -24.74 -21.95 10.41
N LYS A 306 -23.54 -22.11 10.96
CA LYS A 306 -22.70 -23.31 10.83
C LYS A 306 -22.90 -24.33 11.96
N GLY A 307 -23.83 -24.08 12.88
CA GLY A 307 -24.07 -24.96 14.02
C GLY A 307 -22.93 -24.99 15.04
N ILE A 308 -22.03 -23.99 15.00
CA ILE A 308 -20.96 -23.83 15.98
C ILE A 308 -21.51 -23.03 17.14
N GLU A 309 -21.85 -23.71 18.24
CA GLU A 309 -22.24 -23.03 19.47
C GLU A 309 -21.05 -22.26 20.05
N SER A 310 -21.32 -21.02 20.51
CA SER A 310 -20.37 -20.12 21.16
C SER A 310 -19.39 -20.88 22.05
N THR A 311 -18.12 -20.93 21.63
CA THR A 311 -17.00 -21.59 22.31
C THR A 311 -16.85 -21.09 23.75
N LYS A 312 -17.48 -21.79 24.70
CA LYS A 312 -17.04 -21.78 26.10
C LYS A 312 -15.92 -22.79 26.38
N ASP A 313 -15.55 -23.66 25.43
CA ASP A 313 -14.65 -24.79 25.68
C ASP A 313 -13.33 -24.81 24.91
N ARG A 314 -12.90 -23.71 24.24
CA ARG A 314 -11.54 -23.61 23.65
C ARG A 314 -10.45 -23.26 24.68
N THR A 315 -10.61 -23.64 25.96
CA THR A 315 -9.54 -23.52 26.99
C THR A 315 -8.54 -24.68 26.99
N GLY A 316 -8.68 -25.64 26.08
CA GLY A 316 -7.69 -26.71 25.89
C GLY A 316 -6.96 -26.56 24.56
N SER A 317 -5.67 -26.21 24.60
CA SER A 317 -4.73 -26.36 23.48
C SER A 317 -4.64 -25.23 22.43
N SER A 318 -4.12 -24.07 22.84
CA SER A 318 -2.91 -23.49 22.25
C SER A 318 -2.59 -22.18 22.98
N GLY A 319 -1.72 -22.29 23.98
CA GLY A 319 -1.28 -21.14 24.76
C GLY A 319 -0.37 -20.24 23.94
N TRP A 320 -0.86 -19.06 23.60
CA TRP A 320 -0.02 -17.87 23.52
C TRP A 320 -0.67 -16.75 24.34
N LYS A 321 -0.02 -16.43 25.47
CA LYS A 321 -0.30 -15.22 26.24
C LYS A 321 0.21 -14.04 25.42
N ILE A 322 -0.69 -13.09 25.15
CA ILE A 322 -0.32 -11.74 24.75
C ILE A 322 0.50 -11.16 25.92
N MET A 323 1.80 -11.03 25.71
CA MET A 323 2.68 -10.27 26.61
C MET A 323 2.73 -8.83 26.05
N TYR A 324 2.33 -7.88 26.89
CA TYR A 324 2.55 -6.45 26.68
C TYR A 324 4.04 -6.13 26.63
#